data_AF-A0A2Z5U8V2-F1
#
_entry.id   AF-A0A2Z5U8V2-F1
#
_cell.length_a   1.000
_cell.length_b   1.000
_cell.length_c   1.000
_cell.angle_alpha   90.00
_cell.angle_beta   90.00
_cell.angle_gamma   90.00
#
_symmetry.space_group_name_H-M   'P 1'
#
loop_
_entity.id
_entity.type
_entity.pdbx_description
1 polymer ?
#
loop_
_entity_poly.entity_id
_entity_poly.type
_entity_poly.pdbx_seq_one_letter_code
_entity_poly.pdbx_strand_id
1 'polypeptide(L)'
;MNQIQSAALMLAAAVVAFAALAIAVWWLRRPRTAPAAPRAPQAPREIRLPKLTRTAKVELEPVEISASRLARISGKAPPAAPDIDQFDRDPAPEIAAEVETEPMIDEGALAAMVAEVEDTAHRIEEAAPVAVSLRLVPQIPPRDAISTSSWLGGRPRLPSGTEWPQIDGEPADFLAQIDCASLPPALWNGLGPRDGALAFFIHRRGYRMQVLHVRDTDVALAPPLALDDQGGWFGPHGGLRFGDLEPFAVRAFPEWPVDLVAVGPGDPDPRVDADPADLAATLYDRSYDIADSAFHPFDWGSMTAMVALLEMRLDRLATDPTPPPGASAEAIVELEQRAAINRDARVRAEEIIAIVHDSAAHESFSASDATAVMAALHAIHWARSIHRTDPETGAETHETITLPLTTHRADANLWVHDYQTILFDRAKHAWCANPDSLSAPMRAFYEPLWRDLAAREMAAIGHEPFRYVHDYDHDRDAVLLELPTSGLMSRMFGDGDNLVVTIDKADLAVGDFSRLRVQVSN
;
A
#
# COMPACT_ATOMS: atom_id res chain seq x y z
N MET A 1 -55.34 -24.34 38.05
CA MET A 1 -54.03 -24.62 37.42
C MET A 1 -53.84 -26.12 37.35
N ASN A 2 -53.61 -26.65 36.15
CA ASN A 2 -53.51 -28.09 35.91
C ASN A 2 -52.18 -28.62 36.47
N GLN A 3 -52.15 -29.83 37.03
CA GLN A 3 -50.93 -30.40 37.67
C GLN A 3 -49.69 -30.36 36.76
N ILE A 4 -49.90 -30.47 35.44
CA ILE A 4 -48.85 -30.41 34.42
C ILE A 4 -48.20 -29.02 34.33
N GLN A 5 -48.98 -27.94 34.46
CA GLN A 5 -48.43 -26.58 34.45
C GLN A 5 -47.62 -26.28 35.71
N SER A 6 -48.04 -26.84 36.86
CA SER A 6 -47.29 -26.73 38.11
C SER A 6 -45.94 -27.47 38.02
N ALA A 7 -45.94 -28.67 37.43
CA ALA A 7 -44.72 -29.43 37.20
C ALA A 7 -43.75 -28.74 36.21
N ALA A 8 -44.27 -28.15 35.14
CA ALA A 8 -43.46 -27.40 34.18
C ALA A 8 -42.83 -26.14 34.79
N LEU A 9 -43.58 -25.41 35.63
CA LEU A 9 -43.07 -24.24 36.35
C LEU A 9 -42.01 -24.63 37.40
N MET A 10 -42.19 -25.76 38.11
CA MET A 10 -41.17 -26.26 39.04
C MET A 10 -39.89 -26.69 38.31
N LEU A 11 -40.01 -27.33 37.15
CA LEU A 11 -38.86 -27.73 36.33
C LEU A 11 -38.09 -26.49 35.83
N ALA A 12 -38.80 -25.49 35.31
CA ALA A 12 -38.20 -24.24 34.86
C ALA A 12 -37.48 -23.51 36.01
N ALA A 13 -38.11 -23.44 37.19
CA ALA A 13 -37.48 -22.86 38.38
C ALA A 13 -36.22 -23.62 38.83
N ALA A 14 -36.24 -24.96 38.75
CA ALA A 14 -35.08 -25.79 39.09
C ALA A 14 -33.92 -25.59 38.11
N VAL A 15 -34.20 -25.46 36.81
CA VAL A 15 -33.17 -25.20 35.77
C VAL A 15 -32.53 -23.82 35.97
N VAL A 16 -33.34 -22.79 36.26
CA VAL A 16 -32.83 -21.44 36.53
C VAL A 16 -31.97 -21.42 37.80
N ALA A 17 -32.41 -22.10 38.87
CA ALA A 17 -31.64 -22.21 40.10
C ALA A 17 -30.30 -22.94 39.88
N PHE A 18 -30.28 -24.00 39.07
CA PHE A 18 -29.08 -24.73 38.73
C PHE A 18 -28.09 -23.88 37.91
N ALA A 19 -28.59 -23.12 36.92
CA ALA A 19 -27.77 -22.21 36.13
C ALA A 19 -27.16 -21.08 36.99
N ALA A 20 -27.94 -20.50 37.90
CA ALA A 20 -27.43 -19.49 38.84
C ALA A 20 -26.33 -20.05 39.76
N LEU A 21 -26.47 -21.29 40.22
CA LEU A 21 -25.48 -21.94 41.07
C LEU A 21 -24.20 -22.27 40.30
N ALA A 22 -24.30 -22.71 39.04
CA ALA A 22 -23.15 -22.92 38.16
C ALA A 22 -22.38 -21.61 37.90
N ILE A 23 -23.10 -20.50 37.65
CA ILE A 23 -22.49 -19.18 37.45
C ILE A 23 -21.80 -18.70 38.73
N ALA A 24 -22.43 -18.88 39.90
CA ALA A 24 -21.83 -18.51 41.18
C ALA A 24 -20.55 -19.30 41.46
N VAL A 25 -20.54 -20.62 41.21
CA VAL A 25 -19.35 -21.46 41.35
C VAL A 25 -18.25 -21.07 40.37
N TRP A 26 -18.60 -20.73 39.12
CA TRP A 26 -17.65 -20.24 38.13
C TRP A 26 -17.02 -18.89 38.55
N TRP A 27 -17.83 -17.97 39.10
CA TRP A 27 -17.35 -16.71 39.64
C TRP A 27 -16.44 -16.88 40.87
N LEU A 28 -16.79 -17.80 41.77
CA LEU A 28 -15.98 -18.13 42.96
C LEU A 28 -14.65 -18.82 42.61
N ARG A 29 -14.58 -19.51 41.47
CA ARG A 29 -13.39 -20.22 40.99
C ARG A 29 -12.51 -19.38 40.05
N ARG A 30 -12.91 -18.18 39.66
CA ARG A 30 -12.03 -17.26 38.92
C ARG A 30 -10.91 -16.78 39.86
N PRO A 31 -9.63 -17.06 39.55
CA PRO A 31 -8.53 -16.51 40.33
C PRO A 31 -8.54 -14.98 40.17
N ARG A 32 -8.68 -14.26 41.30
CA ARG A 32 -8.48 -12.81 41.33
C ARG A 32 -7.01 -12.52 41.05
N THR A 33 -6.73 -11.96 39.88
CA THR A 33 -5.42 -11.42 39.54
C THR A 33 -5.09 -10.25 40.48
N ALA A 34 -4.08 -10.44 41.32
CA ALA A 34 -3.48 -9.34 42.06
C ALA A 34 -2.77 -8.39 41.06
N PRO A 35 -2.78 -7.06 41.29
CA PRO A 35 -2.08 -6.13 40.42
C PRO A 35 -0.57 -6.34 40.60
N ALA A 36 0.11 -6.75 39.52
CA ALA A 36 1.56 -6.89 39.51
C ALA A 36 2.23 -5.52 39.34
N ALA A 37 3.20 -5.24 40.22
CA ALA A 37 4.11 -4.10 40.13
C ALA A 37 4.92 -4.09 38.82
N PRO A 38 5.34 -2.91 38.32
CA PRO A 38 5.94 -2.77 36.99
C PRO A 38 7.31 -3.48 36.91
N ARG A 39 7.46 -4.39 35.94
CA ARG A 39 8.74 -5.01 35.58
C ARG A 39 9.36 -4.25 34.41
N ALA A 40 10.66 -3.99 34.52
CA ALA A 40 11.52 -3.38 33.50
C ALA A 40 11.54 -4.20 32.18
N PRO A 41 11.75 -3.54 31.03
CA PRO A 41 11.60 -4.18 29.71
C PRO A 41 12.70 -5.21 29.44
N GLN A 42 12.27 -6.41 29.01
CA GLN A 42 13.13 -7.41 28.40
C GLN A 42 13.38 -7.06 26.92
N ALA A 43 14.63 -7.21 26.49
CA ALA A 43 15.05 -7.06 25.10
C ALA A 43 14.34 -8.07 24.16
N PRO A 44 14.12 -7.71 22.88
CA PRO A 44 13.28 -8.47 21.97
C PRO A 44 13.87 -9.83 21.61
N ARG A 45 13.03 -10.86 21.70
CA ARG A 45 13.28 -12.19 21.14
C ARG A 45 13.21 -12.12 19.61
N GLU A 46 14.29 -12.50 18.95
CA GLU A 46 14.29 -12.81 17.51
C GLU A 46 13.35 -13.98 17.23
N ILE A 47 12.29 -13.75 16.45
CA ILE A 47 11.44 -14.81 15.88
C ILE A 47 12.01 -15.12 14.50
N ARG A 48 12.70 -16.27 14.40
CA ARG A 48 13.23 -16.79 13.13
C ARG A 48 12.10 -17.43 12.30
N LEU A 49 12.01 -17.04 11.04
CA LEU A 49 11.24 -17.69 9.98
C LEU A 49 11.72 -19.15 9.76
N PRO A 50 10.83 -20.09 9.38
CA PRO A 50 11.21 -21.47 9.09
C PRO A 50 11.92 -21.58 7.74
N LYS A 51 13.11 -22.20 7.70
CA LYS A 51 13.80 -22.57 6.45
C LYS A 51 14.07 -24.08 6.39
N LEU A 52 13.56 -24.64 5.29
CA LEU A 52 13.97 -25.79 4.47
C LEU A 52 15.16 -26.64 4.95
N THR A 53 14.92 -27.95 5.00
CA THR A 53 15.87 -29.04 5.26
C THR A 53 16.90 -29.23 4.14
N ARG A 54 18.19 -29.14 4.47
CA ARG A 54 19.22 -30.03 3.91
C ARG A 54 20.40 -30.19 4.89
N THR A 55 20.83 -31.43 5.04
CA THR A 55 21.65 -32.01 6.12
C THR A 55 23.16 -31.67 6.05
N ALA A 56 23.73 -31.35 7.23
CA ALA A 56 25.11 -31.51 7.76
C ALA A 56 26.32 -30.94 6.97
N LYS A 57 27.35 -30.30 7.57
CA LYS A 57 27.93 -30.38 8.92
C LYS A 57 28.65 -29.06 9.24
N VAL A 58 28.49 -28.57 10.47
CA VAL A 58 29.15 -27.37 11.03
C VAL A 58 30.31 -27.79 11.93
N GLU A 59 31.42 -27.05 11.89
CA GLU A 59 32.44 -27.02 12.94
C GLU A 59 32.67 -25.54 13.28
N LEU A 60 32.40 -25.14 14.53
CA LEU A 60 32.55 -23.78 15.05
C LEU A 60 33.56 -23.83 16.20
N GLU A 61 34.57 -22.96 16.17
CA GLU A 61 35.26 -22.51 17.38
C GLU A 61 34.71 -21.14 17.83
N PRO A 62 34.55 -20.90 19.14
CA PRO A 62 33.99 -19.66 19.67
C PRO A 62 35.10 -18.62 19.94
N VAL A 63 34.87 -17.38 19.51
CA VAL A 63 35.58 -16.21 20.06
C VAL A 63 34.57 -15.34 20.79
N GLU A 64 34.67 -15.35 22.11
CA GLU A 64 33.97 -14.45 23.02
C GLU A 64 34.55 -13.04 22.94
N ILE A 65 33.71 -12.02 22.83
CA ILE A 65 34.07 -10.66 23.25
C ILE A 65 32.94 -10.10 24.12
N SER A 66 33.29 -9.89 25.39
CA SER A 66 32.45 -9.46 26.50
C SER A 66 32.08 -7.96 26.47
N ALA A 67 30.95 -7.66 27.10
CA ALA A 67 30.30 -6.35 27.25
C ALA A 67 31.02 -5.38 28.21
N SER A 68 32.23 -4.93 27.84
CA SER A 68 33.03 -4.00 28.65
C SER A 68 33.71 -2.88 27.82
N ARG A 69 32.93 -2.19 26.97
CA ARG A 69 33.19 -0.83 26.46
C ARG A 69 31.85 -0.08 26.32
N LEU A 70 31.23 0.35 27.43
CA LEU A 70 31.27 1.74 27.95
C LEU A 70 30.63 2.73 26.93
N ALA A 71 29.36 3.13 26.97
CA ALA A 71 28.57 3.79 28.03
C ALA A 71 29.20 5.07 28.61
N ARG A 72 28.45 6.18 28.48
CA ARG A 72 28.67 7.61 28.86
C ARG A 72 29.44 8.42 27.82
N ILE A 73 28.75 9.35 27.14
CA ILE A 73 28.91 10.82 27.29
C ILE A 73 27.59 11.49 26.86
N SER A 74 26.98 12.26 27.77
CA SER A 74 25.84 13.15 27.55
C SER A 74 26.24 14.55 28.01
N GLY A 75 26.03 15.54 27.14
CA GLY A 75 25.58 16.89 27.50
C GLY A 75 26.59 17.92 28.08
N LYS A 76 26.67 19.05 27.35
CA LYS A 76 26.99 20.45 27.73
C LYS A 76 28.45 20.95 27.69
N ALA A 77 28.60 22.08 26.99
CA ALA A 77 29.73 23.02 26.92
C ALA A 77 29.40 24.32 27.70
N PRO A 78 30.27 25.36 27.75
CA PRO A 78 31.74 25.41 27.94
C PRO A 78 32.12 26.38 29.09
N PRO A 79 33.43 26.53 29.42
CA PRO A 79 33.93 27.88 29.71
C PRO A 79 35.29 28.22 29.07
N ALA A 80 35.62 29.50 29.19
CA ALA A 80 36.60 30.30 28.46
C ALA A 80 38.10 30.05 28.76
N ALA A 81 38.92 30.72 27.94
CA ALA A 81 40.38 30.69 27.78
C ALA A 81 41.23 30.96 29.03
N PRO A 82 42.54 30.65 28.94
CA PRO A 82 43.56 31.52 29.51
C PRO A 82 44.69 31.87 28.53
N ASP A 83 45.07 33.15 28.55
CA ASP A 83 46.39 33.70 28.21
C ASP A 83 47.47 33.09 29.11
N ILE A 84 48.63 32.72 28.54
CA ILE A 84 49.93 32.85 29.21
C ILE A 84 51.07 32.98 28.17
N ASP A 85 51.61 34.19 28.04
CA ASP A 85 52.99 34.46 27.60
C ASP A 85 53.96 34.18 28.76
N GLN A 86 55.04 33.41 28.54
CA GLN A 86 56.42 33.73 28.97
C GLN A 86 57.46 32.64 28.61
N PHE A 87 58.42 33.09 27.80
CA PHE A 87 59.85 32.76 27.61
C PHE A 87 60.56 31.75 28.55
N ASP A 88 61.42 30.89 27.98
CA ASP A 88 62.88 31.09 28.07
C ASP A 88 63.72 30.27 27.05
N ARG A 89 64.90 30.80 26.70
CA ARG A 89 65.84 30.42 25.61
C ARG A 89 66.91 29.37 25.99
N ASP A 90 67.42 28.65 24.98
CA ASP A 90 68.84 28.60 24.49
C ASP A 90 69.12 27.32 23.67
N PRO A 91 70.22 27.21 22.86
CA PRO A 91 70.80 28.15 21.91
C PRO A 91 71.00 27.50 20.49
N ALA A 92 71.42 28.33 19.52
CA ALA A 92 71.66 27.97 18.12
C ALA A 92 72.94 27.13 17.86
N PRO A 93 73.09 26.55 16.66
CA PRO A 93 74.37 26.49 15.99
C PRO A 93 74.41 27.46 14.79
N GLU A 94 75.52 28.19 14.68
CA GLU A 94 75.91 28.99 13.52
C GLU A 94 76.16 28.09 12.31
N ILE A 95 75.53 28.39 11.17
CA ILE A 95 76.10 28.13 9.85
C ILE A 95 75.86 29.36 8.95
N ALA A 96 76.98 29.97 8.59
CA ALA A 96 77.32 30.75 7.40
C ALA A 96 76.23 31.55 6.66
N ALA A 97 76.51 32.84 6.52
CA ALA A 97 75.84 33.77 5.63
C ALA A 97 75.79 33.28 4.18
N GLU A 98 74.58 33.04 3.67
CA GLU A 98 74.26 33.14 2.26
C GLU A 98 73.11 34.16 2.10
N VAL A 99 73.46 35.20 1.34
CA VAL A 99 72.68 36.28 0.71
C VAL A 99 71.16 36.18 0.83
N GLU A 100 70.56 37.25 1.37
CA GLU A 100 69.14 37.59 1.24
C GLU A 100 68.68 37.54 -0.22
N THR A 101 67.78 36.62 -0.54
CA THR A 101 66.84 36.79 -1.65
C THR A 101 65.44 36.62 -1.06
N GLU A 102 64.70 37.72 -0.97
CA GLU A 102 63.26 37.70 -0.78
C GLU A 102 62.66 36.71 -1.80
N PRO A 103 61.73 35.82 -1.42
CA PRO A 103 60.98 35.06 -2.40
C PRO A 103 60.11 36.07 -3.12
N MET A 104 60.61 36.54 -4.27
CA MET A 104 59.84 37.28 -5.23
C MET A 104 58.68 36.35 -5.61
N ILE A 105 57.50 36.61 -5.04
CA ILE A 105 56.27 35.94 -5.45
C ILE A 105 56.17 36.24 -6.94
N ASP A 106 56.42 35.22 -7.75
CA ASP A 106 56.35 35.34 -9.20
C ASP A 106 54.92 35.76 -9.54
N GLU A 107 54.75 37.04 -9.92
CA GLU A 107 53.46 37.59 -10.33
C GLU A 107 52.86 36.75 -11.47
N GLY A 108 53.68 36.07 -12.27
CA GLY A 108 53.24 35.11 -13.28
C GLY A 108 52.63 33.84 -12.69
N ALA A 109 53.17 33.33 -11.58
CA ALA A 109 52.61 32.18 -10.88
C ALA A 109 51.31 32.53 -10.13
N LEU A 110 51.24 33.72 -9.53
CA LEU A 110 50.01 34.19 -8.89
C LEU A 110 48.91 34.49 -9.93
N ALA A 111 49.25 35.09 -11.07
CA ALA A 111 48.32 35.31 -12.18
C ALA A 111 47.84 34.00 -12.80
N ALA A 112 48.70 32.97 -12.89
CA ALA A 112 48.31 31.64 -13.36
C ALA A 112 47.35 30.95 -12.40
N MET A 113 47.58 31.07 -11.08
CA MET A 113 46.64 30.55 -10.07
C MET A 113 45.30 31.29 -10.09
N VAL A 114 45.30 32.62 -10.26
CA VAL A 114 44.07 33.40 -10.40
C VAL A 114 43.32 33.00 -11.67
N ALA A 115 44.01 32.86 -12.80
CA ALA A 115 43.40 32.40 -14.05
C ALA A 115 42.86 30.97 -13.95
N GLU A 116 43.54 30.07 -13.23
CA GLU A 116 43.06 28.69 -13.00
C GLU A 116 41.86 28.65 -12.07
N VAL A 117 41.82 29.51 -11.04
CA VAL A 117 40.66 29.66 -10.15
C VAL A 117 39.49 30.30 -10.90
N GLU A 118 39.72 31.30 -11.75
CA GLU A 118 38.71 31.92 -12.61
C GLU A 118 38.19 30.93 -13.66
N ASP A 119 39.06 30.16 -14.32
CA ASP A 119 38.67 29.11 -15.27
C ASP A 119 37.93 27.96 -14.58
N THR A 120 38.32 27.62 -13.34
CA THR A 120 37.60 26.63 -12.54
C THR A 120 36.25 27.16 -12.07
N ALA A 121 36.16 28.43 -11.67
CA ALA A 121 34.90 29.08 -11.33
C ALA A 121 33.98 29.20 -12.55
N HIS A 122 34.52 29.52 -13.72
CA HIS A 122 33.78 29.58 -14.97
C HIS A 122 33.31 28.19 -15.42
N ARG A 123 34.13 27.15 -15.25
CA ARG A 123 33.72 25.74 -15.47
C ARG A 123 32.65 25.26 -14.47
N ILE A 124 32.61 25.79 -13.25
CA ILE A 124 31.56 25.50 -12.26
C ILE A 124 30.27 26.27 -12.58
N GLU A 125 30.36 27.51 -13.09
CA GLU A 125 29.21 28.28 -13.59
C GLU A 125 28.65 27.73 -14.91
N GLU A 126 29.51 27.18 -15.78
CA GLU A 126 29.12 26.54 -17.05
C GLU A 126 28.70 25.07 -16.90
N ALA A 127 28.95 24.44 -15.74
CA ALA A 127 28.41 23.13 -15.44
C ALA A 127 26.89 23.25 -15.25
N ALA A 128 26.16 23.18 -16.37
CA ALA A 128 24.71 23.15 -16.38
C ALA A 128 24.22 22.17 -15.30
N PRO A 129 23.26 22.56 -14.44
CA PRO A 129 22.76 21.69 -13.39
C PRO A 129 22.33 20.38 -14.03
N VAL A 130 22.94 19.28 -13.57
CA VAL A 130 22.65 17.95 -14.09
C VAL A 130 21.15 17.72 -13.95
N ALA A 131 20.46 17.49 -15.08
CA ALA A 131 19.02 17.34 -15.09
C ALA A 131 18.61 16.20 -14.16
N VAL A 132 17.72 16.50 -13.21
CA VAL A 132 17.19 15.54 -12.25
C VAL A 132 15.73 15.26 -12.60
N SER A 133 15.34 13.99 -12.53
CA SER A 133 13.93 13.60 -12.52
C SER A 133 13.49 13.23 -11.12
N LEU A 134 12.19 13.30 -10.87
CA LEU A 134 11.60 12.91 -9.59
C LEU A 134 10.74 11.66 -9.74
N ARG A 135 10.77 10.85 -8.70
CA ARG A 135 9.88 9.72 -8.47
C ARG A 135 9.02 10.01 -7.25
N LEU A 136 7.72 9.79 -7.38
CA LEU A 136 6.72 9.96 -6.32
C LEU A 136 6.51 8.60 -5.67
N VAL A 137 7.25 8.31 -4.60
CA VAL A 137 7.27 6.99 -3.97
C VAL A 137 6.23 6.93 -2.84
N PRO A 138 5.17 6.11 -2.95
CA PRO A 138 4.20 5.94 -1.87
C PRO A 138 4.85 5.52 -0.55
N GLN A 139 4.46 6.17 0.55
CA GLN A 139 4.97 5.85 1.89
C GLN A 139 4.23 4.64 2.48
N ILE A 140 4.92 3.51 2.59
CA ILE A 140 4.35 2.25 3.10
C ILE A 140 5.32 1.62 4.12
N PRO A 141 5.05 1.69 5.43
CA PRO A 141 3.90 2.34 6.09
C PRO A 141 3.91 3.87 6.00
N PRO A 142 2.76 4.55 6.16
CA PRO A 142 2.74 6.01 6.15
C PRO A 142 3.48 6.54 7.36
N ARG A 143 4.18 7.66 7.19
CA ARG A 143 4.87 8.36 8.27
C ARG A 143 3.91 9.33 8.94
N ASP A 144 4.38 10.01 10.00
CA ASP A 144 3.57 10.99 10.71
C ASP A 144 3.00 12.04 9.74
N ALA A 145 1.68 12.29 9.82
CA ALA A 145 0.96 13.21 8.93
C ALA A 145 1.50 14.65 8.94
N ILE A 146 2.29 15.01 9.96
CA ILE A 146 3.00 16.31 10.06
C ILE A 146 4.10 16.43 8.99
N SER A 147 4.66 15.30 8.54
CA SER A 147 5.73 15.25 7.53
C SER A 147 5.22 15.12 6.09
N THR A 148 3.92 14.89 5.89
CA THR A 148 3.35 14.71 4.55
C THR A 148 3.02 16.06 3.93
N SER A 149 3.86 16.52 3.00
CA SER A 149 3.63 17.75 2.21
C SER A 149 3.18 17.48 0.77
N SER A 150 3.41 16.25 0.27
CA SER A 150 3.00 15.82 -1.08
C SER A 150 2.21 14.51 -1.03
N TRP A 151 1.17 14.39 -1.85
CA TRP A 151 0.33 13.19 -1.91
C TRP A 151 -0.39 13.03 -3.25
N LEU A 152 -0.86 11.81 -3.50
CA LEU A 152 -1.67 11.42 -4.65
C LEU A 152 -3.05 10.99 -4.18
N GLY A 153 -4.12 11.38 -4.89
CA GLY A 153 -5.50 11.09 -4.51
C GLY A 153 -5.96 11.79 -3.24
N GLY A 154 -7.10 11.40 -2.67
CA GLY A 154 -7.58 11.97 -1.42
C GLY A 154 -8.17 13.38 -1.56
N ARG A 155 -7.84 14.27 -0.61
CA ARG A 155 -8.41 15.63 -0.55
C ARG A 155 -7.34 16.70 -0.78
N PRO A 156 -7.60 17.72 -1.62
CA PRO A 156 -6.69 18.85 -1.73
C PRO A 156 -6.74 19.72 -0.47
N ARG A 157 -5.63 20.39 -0.18
CA ARG A 157 -5.55 21.48 0.80
C ARG A 157 -5.45 22.79 0.04
N LEU A 158 -6.57 23.49 -0.09
CA LEU A 158 -6.68 24.77 -0.78
C LEU A 158 -6.89 25.91 0.25
N PRO A 159 -6.48 27.15 -0.07
CA PRO A 159 -6.78 28.31 0.76
C PRO A 159 -8.29 28.45 1.02
N SER A 160 -8.66 28.84 2.24
CA SER A 160 -10.05 29.12 2.59
C SER A 160 -10.71 30.10 1.60
N GLY A 161 -11.89 29.74 1.09
CA GLY A 161 -12.65 30.54 0.12
C GLY A 161 -12.27 30.32 -1.33
N THR A 162 -11.33 29.43 -1.63
CA THR A 162 -11.03 29.00 -3.00
C THR A 162 -12.22 28.21 -3.54
N GLU A 163 -12.75 28.63 -4.69
CA GLU A 163 -13.82 27.89 -5.38
C GLU A 163 -13.28 26.54 -5.87
N TRP A 164 -14.12 25.50 -5.82
CA TRP A 164 -13.72 24.19 -6.33
C TRP A 164 -13.44 24.26 -7.84
N PRO A 165 -12.31 23.72 -8.32
CA PRO A 165 -11.98 23.72 -9.75
C PRO A 165 -13.08 23.09 -10.60
N GLN A 166 -13.47 23.77 -11.68
CA GLN A 166 -14.46 23.28 -12.64
C GLN A 166 -13.85 23.22 -14.03
N ILE A 167 -14.13 22.13 -14.73
CA ILE A 167 -13.72 21.94 -16.13
C ILE A 167 -15.01 21.66 -16.91
N ASP A 168 -15.27 22.49 -17.93
CA ASP A 168 -16.52 22.45 -18.71
C ASP A 168 -17.81 22.61 -17.89
N GLY A 169 -17.74 23.30 -16.75
CA GLY A 169 -18.87 23.50 -15.84
C GLY A 169 -19.20 22.29 -14.95
N GLU A 170 -18.40 21.22 -15.01
CA GLU A 170 -18.46 20.10 -14.06
C GLU A 170 -17.34 20.25 -13.01
N PRO A 171 -17.59 19.90 -11.73
CA PRO A 171 -16.54 19.83 -10.72
C PRO A 171 -15.44 18.85 -11.15
N ALA A 172 -14.19 19.27 -11.09
CA ALA A 172 -13.05 18.42 -11.45
C ALA A 172 -12.68 17.46 -10.31
N ASP A 173 -12.14 16.29 -10.67
CA ASP A 173 -11.63 15.29 -9.74
C ASP A 173 -10.17 15.62 -9.37
N PHE A 174 -9.82 15.52 -8.09
CA PHE A 174 -8.47 15.80 -7.60
C PHE A 174 -7.54 14.59 -7.82
N LEU A 175 -6.31 14.84 -8.29
CA LEU A 175 -5.33 13.80 -8.60
C LEU A 175 -4.12 13.80 -7.67
N ALA A 176 -3.58 14.97 -7.36
CA ALA A 176 -2.31 15.10 -6.64
C ALA A 176 -2.11 16.51 -6.11
N GLN A 177 -1.38 16.62 -5.01
CA GLN A 177 -0.83 17.89 -4.54
C GLN A 177 0.65 17.71 -4.21
N ILE A 178 1.50 18.48 -4.87
CA ILE A 178 2.95 18.37 -4.79
C ILE A 178 3.51 19.67 -4.20
N ASP A 179 4.23 19.55 -3.09
CA ASP A 179 4.90 20.67 -2.43
C ASP A 179 6.12 21.11 -3.23
N CYS A 180 6.07 22.34 -3.74
CA CYS A 180 7.11 22.93 -4.57
C CYS A 180 8.38 23.26 -3.78
N ALA A 181 8.26 23.50 -2.47
CA ALA A 181 9.41 23.79 -1.61
C ALA A 181 10.31 22.57 -1.40
N SER A 182 9.75 21.37 -1.60
CA SER A 182 10.46 20.09 -1.51
C SER A 182 11.06 19.64 -2.85
N LEU A 183 10.86 20.39 -3.94
CA LEU A 183 11.40 20.03 -5.26
C LEU A 183 12.91 20.33 -5.35
N PRO A 184 13.73 19.43 -5.94
CA PRO A 184 15.13 19.68 -6.18
C PRO A 184 15.35 20.92 -7.05
N PRO A 185 16.33 21.79 -6.76
CA PRO A 185 16.59 22.99 -7.55
C PRO A 185 16.78 22.70 -9.04
N ALA A 186 17.46 21.61 -9.38
CA ALA A 186 17.78 21.21 -10.76
C ALA A 186 16.59 20.60 -11.54
N LEU A 187 15.45 20.33 -10.90
CA LEU A 187 14.27 19.81 -11.59
C LEU A 187 13.80 20.79 -12.68
N TRP A 188 13.42 20.25 -13.84
CA TRP A 188 13.04 21.03 -15.02
C TRP A 188 14.09 22.08 -15.42
N ASN A 189 15.37 21.79 -15.20
CA ASN A 189 16.50 22.72 -15.44
C ASN A 189 16.37 24.03 -14.63
N GLY A 190 15.83 23.98 -13.43
CA GLY A 190 15.63 25.16 -12.59
C GLY A 190 14.34 25.94 -12.86
N LEU A 191 13.53 25.50 -13.81
CA LEU A 191 12.25 26.14 -14.13
C LEU A 191 11.15 25.78 -13.12
N GLY A 192 10.09 26.58 -13.10
CA GLY A 192 8.90 26.36 -12.29
C GLY A 192 9.00 26.83 -10.83
N PRO A 193 7.91 26.70 -10.06
CA PRO A 193 7.84 27.19 -8.69
C PRO A 193 8.75 26.42 -7.74
N ARG A 194 9.21 27.10 -6.69
CA ARG A 194 9.98 26.56 -5.56
C ARG A 194 9.35 26.89 -4.21
N ASP A 195 8.12 27.39 -4.24
CA ASP A 195 7.30 27.71 -3.10
C ASP A 195 5.84 27.32 -3.37
N GLY A 196 5.06 27.17 -2.31
CA GLY A 196 3.68 26.71 -2.41
C GLY A 196 3.56 25.25 -2.85
N ALA A 197 2.45 24.90 -3.48
CA ALA A 197 2.18 23.56 -4.00
C ALA A 197 1.49 23.62 -5.37
N LEU A 198 1.69 22.59 -6.19
CA LEU A 198 0.92 22.34 -7.40
C LEU A 198 -0.20 21.35 -7.09
N ALA A 199 -1.46 21.75 -7.29
CA ALA A 199 -2.63 20.89 -7.15
C ALA A 199 -3.22 20.56 -8.54
N PHE A 200 -3.37 19.27 -8.82
CA PHE A 200 -3.76 18.74 -10.11
C PHE A 200 -5.22 18.27 -10.09
N PHE A 201 -6.02 18.74 -11.05
CA PHE A 201 -7.43 18.40 -11.21
C PHE A 201 -7.72 17.92 -12.63
N ILE A 202 -8.54 16.90 -12.78
CA ILE A 202 -8.93 16.29 -14.06
C ILE A 202 -10.45 16.32 -14.27
N HIS A 203 -10.87 16.45 -15.52
CA HIS A 203 -12.27 16.34 -15.90
C HIS A 203 -12.76 14.90 -15.61
N ARG A 204 -13.94 14.77 -15.02
CA ARG A 204 -14.45 13.48 -14.51
C ARG A 204 -14.60 12.38 -15.57
N ARG A 205 -14.79 12.79 -16.82
CA ARG A 205 -15.06 11.90 -17.97
C ARG A 205 -14.07 12.07 -19.13
N GLY A 206 -12.99 12.83 -18.94
CA GLY A 206 -12.05 13.12 -20.02
C GLY A 206 -10.70 13.58 -19.52
N TYR A 207 -9.75 13.76 -20.43
CA TYR A 207 -8.36 14.04 -20.08
C TYR A 207 -8.03 15.52 -19.89
N ARG A 208 -9.02 16.42 -19.97
CA ARG A 208 -8.77 17.85 -19.72
C ARG A 208 -8.41 18.06 -18.25
N MET A 209 -7.39 18.87 -18.00
CA MET A 209 -6.90 19.13 -16.65
C MET A 209 -6.74 20.62 -16.37
N GLN A 210 -6.76 20.93 -15.08
CA GLN A 210 -6.40 22.22 -14.53
C GLN A 210 -5.35 22.00 -13.44
N VAL A 211 -4.30 22.83 -13.45
CA VAL A 211 -3.28 22.83 -12.40
C VAL A 211 -3.31 24.19 -11.71
N LEU A 212 -3.39 24.16 -10.38
CA LEU A 212 -3.34 25.36 -9.54
C LEU A 212 -2.01 25.43 -8.82
N HIS A 213 -1.33 26.57 -8.91
CA HIS A 213 -0.22 26.91 -8.01
C HIS A 213 -0.77 27.63 -6.78
N VAL A 214 -0.80 26.95 -5.64
CA VAL A 214 -1.32 27.47 -4.38
C VAL A 214 -0.16 27.87 -3.46
N ARG A 215 -0.15 29.12 -2.98
CA ARG A 215 0.93 29.59 -2.08
C ARG A 215 0.72 29.16 -0.64
N ASP A 216 -0.53 29.19 -0.19
CA ASP A 216 -0.93 28.78 1.14
C ASP A 216 -1.71 27.46 1.04
N THR A 217 -1.38 26.52 1.92
CA THR A 217 -2.15 25.28 2.08
C THR A 217 -2.82 25.32 3.44
N ASP A 218 -4.14 25.17 3.46
CA ASP A 218 -4.96 25.30 4.66
C ASP A 218 -5.66 23.96 4.95
N VAL A 219 -6.93 23.99 5.36
CA VAL A 219 -7.70 22.80 5.69
C VAL A 219 -7.99 21.95 4.44
N ALA A 220 -7.94 20.63 4.61
CA ALA A 220 -8.36 19.68 3.58
C ALA A 220 -9.83 19.89 3.21
N LEU A 221 -10.11 20.09 1.92
CA LEU A 221 -11.46 20.32 1.41
C LEU A 221 -12.06 19.01 0.90
N ALA A 222 -13.31 18.76 1.28
CA ALA A 222 -14.08 17.66 0.70
C ALA A 222 -14.51 18.01 -0.73
N PRO A 223 -14.49 17.04 -1.66
CA PRO A 223 -15.03 17.25 -2.99
C PRO A 223 -16.53 17.56 -2.92
N PRO A 224 -17.06 18.37 -3.86
CA PRO A 224 -18.47 18.75 -3.89
C PRO A 224 -19.38 17.58 -4.30
N LEU A 225 -18.82 16.54 -4.92
CA LEU A 225 -19.50 15.29 -5.25
C LEU A 225 -18.93 14.17 -4.39
N ALA A 226 -19.77 13.20 -4.06
CA ALA A 226 -19.34 12.04 -3.31
C ALA A 226 -18.28 11.25 -4.11
N LEU A 227 -17.25 10.79 -3.41
CA LEU A 227 -16.13 10.04 -3.98
C LEU A 227 -16.53 8.65 -4.51
N ASP A 228 -17.79 8.23 -4.37
CA ASP A 228 -18.33 6.95 -4.83
C ASP A 228 -19.30 7.06 -6.02
N ASP A 229 -19.39 8.23 -6.64
CA ASP A 229 -20.26 8.46 -7.80
C ASP A 229 -19.89 7.55 -8.99
N GLN A 230 -20.88 6.85 -9.54
CA GLN A 230 -20.72 5.89 -10.64
C GLN A 230 -20.17 6.53 -11.93
N GLY A 231 -20.29 7.86 -12.06
CA GLY A 231 -19.78 8.63 -13.20
C GLY A 231 -18.33 9.12 -13.06
N GLY A 232 -17.64 8.82 -11.96
CA GLY A 232 -16.28 9.30 -11.68
C GLY A 232 -15.17 8.56 -12.45
N TRP A 233 -14.02 9.23 -12.60
CA TRP A 233 -12.85 8.68 -13.30
C TRP A 233 -12.21 7.48 -12.57
N PHE A 234 -12.32 7.46 -11.24
CA PHE A 234 -11.63 6.49 -10.39
C PHE A 234 -12.40 5.19 -10.25
N GLY A 235 -11.66 4.09 -10.30
CA GLY A 235 -12.20 2.75 -10.17
C GLY A 235 -11.09 1.75 -9.89
N PRO A 236 -11.40 0.66 -9.18
CA PRO A 236 -10.42 -0.38 -8.88
C PRO A 236 -9.92 -1.02 -10.17
N HIS A 237 -8.70 -1.54 -10.12
CA HIS A 237 -8.12 -2.30 -11.22
C HIS A 237 -8.65 -3.74 -11.26
N GLY A 238 -8.56 -4.38 -12.43
CA GLY A 238 -8.98 -5.77 -12.63
C GLY A 238 -10.49 -5.98 -12.61
N GLY A 239 -10.90 -7.17 -12.13
CA GLY A 239 -12.28 -7.66 -12.21
C GLY A 239 -13.34 -6.86 -11.44
N LEU A 240 -12.94 -5.92 -10.57
CA LEU A 240 -13.88 -5.04 -9.86
C LEU A 240 -14.43 -3.90 -10.72
N ARG A 241 -13.83 -3.63 -11.89
CA ARG A 241 -14.25 -2.52 -12.74
C ARG A 241 -15.53 -2.82 -13.54
N PHE A 242 -15.79 -4.10 -13.81
CA PHE A 242 -16.84 -4.53 -14.71
C PHE A 242 -17.55 -5.78 -14.17
N GLY A 243 -18.76 -6.02 -14.67
CA GLY A 243 -19.48 -7.26 -14.39
C GLY A 243 -20.09 -7.29 -12.99
N ASP A 244 -20.16 -8.48 -12.41
CA ASP A 244 -20.91 -8.73 -11.17
C ASP A 244 -20.17 -8.30 -9.90
N LEU A 245 -18.89 -7.93 -9.99
CA LEU A 245 -18.11 -7.40 -8.87
C LEU A 245 -18.14 -5.86 -8.79
N GLU A 246 -18.62 -5.18 -9.82
CA GLU A 246 -18.70 -3.70 -9.86
C GLU A 246 -19.39 -3.08 -8.64
N PRO A 247 -20.50 -3.62 -8.10
CA PRO A 247 -21.18 -3.02 -6.94
C PRO A 247 -20.34 -3.02 -5.65
N PHE A 248 -19.25 -3.78 -5.60
CA PHE A 248 -18.37 -3.88 -4.42
C PHE A 248 -17.19 -2.91 -4.47
N ALA A 249 -16.94 -2.27 -5.62
CA ALA A 249 -15.83 -1.38 -5.86
C ALA A 249 -15.88 -0.12 -4.98
N VAL A 250 -14.74 0.27 -4.40
CA VAL A 250 -14.58 1.60 -3.81
C VAL A 250 -14.13 2.56 -4.90
N ARG A 251 -15.03 3.42 -5.38
CA ARG A 251 -14.80 4.33 -6.52
C ARG A 251 -14.03 5.61 -6.18
N ALA A 252 -13.16 5.55 -5.17
CA ALA A 252 -12.37 6.69 -4.72
C ALA A 252 -10.89 6.52 -5.10
N PHE A 253 -10.17 7.63 -5.19
CA PHE A 253 -8.71 7.63 -5.22
C PHE A 253 -8.21 7.80 -3.77
N PRO A 254 -7.68 6.75 -3.12
CA PRO A 254 -7.18 6.87 -1.75
C PRO A 254 -6.03 7.88 -1.65
N GLU A 255 -5.92 8.56 -0.51
CA GLU A 255 -4.84 9.51 -0.24
C GLU A 255 -3.54 8.75 0.04
N TRP A 256 -2.61 8.77 -0.91
CA TRP A 256 -1.28 8.18 -0.78
C TRP A 256 -0.24 9.28 -0.52
N PRO A 257 0.27 9.42 0.72
CA PRO A 257 1.48 10.19 0.99
C PRO A 257 2.63 9.70 0.12
N VAL A 258 3.42 10.63 -0.45
CA VAL A 258 4.57 10.27 -1.29
C VAL A 258 5.84 10.97 -0.83
N ASP A 259 6.95 10.23 -0.90
CA ASP A 259 8.30 10.77 -0.82
C ASP A 259 8.72 11.25 -2.21
N LEU A 260 9.33 12.43 -2.27
CA LEU A 260 9.91 12.98 -3.50
C LEU A 260 11.36 12.50 -3.61
N VAL A 261 11.62 11.51 -4.47
CA VAL A 261 12.95 10.93 -4.65
C VAL A 261 13.57 11.45 -5.94
N ALA A 262 14.68 12.18 -5.81
CA ALA A 262 15.50 12.63 -6.93
C ALA A 262 16.27 11.47 -7.54
N VAL A 263 16.24 11.39 -8.88
CA VAL A 263 17.00 10.41 -9.67
C VAL A 263 17.82 11.20 -10.70
N GLY A 264 19.13 11.23 -10.50
CA GLY A 264 20.08 11.79 -11.44
C GLY A 264 20.52 10.78 -12.51
N PRO A 265 21.26 11.23 -13.54
CA PRO A 265 21.80 10.35 -14.57
C PRO A 265 22.75 9.29 -13.96
N GLY A 266 22.43 8.02 -14.17
CA GLY A 266 23.23 6.89 -13.66
C GLY A 266 22.93 6.47 -12.22
N ASP A 267 22.09 7.21 -11.50
CA ASP A 267 21.61 6.81 -10.17
C ASP A 267 20.62 5.64 -10.28
N PRO A 268 20.51 4.78 -9.26
CA PRO A 268 19.51 3.72 -9.24
C PRO A 268 18.11 4.32 -9.21
N ASP A 269 17.28 3.95 -10.19
CA ASP A 269 15.86 4.30 -10.21
C ASP A 269 15.10 3.37 -9.25
N PRO A 270 14.32 3.89 -8.27
CA PRO A 270 13.48 3.06 -7.40
C PRO A 270 12.30 2.41 -8.15
N ARG A 271 11.97 2.87 -9.36
CA ARG A 271 10.94 2.26 -10.19
C ARG A 271 11.39 0.89 -10.70
N VAL A 272 10.49 -0.08 -10.62
CA VAL A 272 10.70 -1.43 -11.17
C VAL A 272 9.95 -1.56 -12.48
N ASP A 273 10.66 -1.87 -13.56
CA ASP A 273 10.06 -2.11 -14.86
C ASP A 273 9.57 -3.56 -15.00
N ALA A 274 8.40 -3.83 -14.44
CA ALA A 274 7.72 -5.11 -14.50
C ALA A 274 6.20 -4.91 -14.52
N ASP A 275 5.47 -5.83 -15.17
CA ASP A 275 4.02 -5.73 -15.26
C ASP A 275 3.38 -5.92 -13.86
N PRO A 276 2.59 -4.96 -13.36
CA PRO A 276 1.83 -5.14 -12.11
C PRO A 276 0.91 -6.36 -12.13
N ALA A 277 0.38 -6.75 -13.31
CA ALA A 277 -0.52 -7.89 -13.46
C ALA A 277 0.14 -9.22 -13.07
N ASP A 278 1.46 -9.33 -13.19
CA ASP A 278 2.22 -10.52 -12.79
C ASP A 278 2.04 -10.84 -11.29
N LEU A 279 1.90 -9.83 -10.43
CA LEU A 279 1.69 -10.03 -9.00
C LEU A 279 0.31 -10.60 -8.71
N ALA A 280 -0.72 -10.09 -9.40
CA ALA A 280 -2.08 -10.60 -9.28
C ALA A 280 -2.18 -12.04 -9.80
N ALA A 281 -1.58 -12.34 -10.96
CA ALA A 281 -1.49 -13.68 -11.51
C ALA A 281 -0.76 -14.63 -10.55
N THR A 282 0.38 -14.20 -9.99
CA THR A 282 1.15 -14.98 -9.02
C THR A 282 0.35 -15.31 -7.77
N LEU A 283 -0.50 -14.41 -7.28
CA LEU A 283 -1.37 -14.68 -6.14
C LEU A 283 -2.50 -15.65 -6.50
N TYR A 284 -3.11 -15.48 -7.68
CA TYR A 284 -4.17 -16.36 -8.18
C TYR A 284 -3.67 -17.80 -8.38
N ASP A 285 -2.47 -17.98 -8.92
CA ASP A 285 -1.92 -19.32 -9.18
C ASP A 285 -1.54 -20.07 -7.90
N ARG A 286 -1.41 -19.35 -6.77
CA ARG A 286 -1.10 -19.94 -5.47
C ARG A 286 -2.36 -20.42 -4.77
N SER A 287 -2.27 -21.57 -4.11
CA SER A 287 -3.32 -21.98 -3.16
C SER A 287 -3.17 -21.21 -1.85
N TYR A 288 -4.26 -20.64 -1.34
CA TYR A 288 -4.32 -19.95 -0.06
C TYR A 288 -5.69 -20.12 0.59
N ASP A 289 -5.81 -19.77 1.86
CA ASP A 289 -7.07 -19.89 2.61
C ASP A 289 -7.41 -18.56 3.28
N ILE A 290 -8.60 -18.01 2.99
CA ILE A 290 -9.05 -16.75 3.58
C ILE A 290 -9.47 -16.89 5.05
N ALA A 291 -9.49 -18.12 5.60
CA ALA A 291 -9.59 -18.33 7.04
C ALA A 291 -8.33 -17.85 7.78
N ASP A 292 -7.22 -17.60 7.09
CA ASP A 292 -6.08 -16.88 7.66
C ASP A 292 -6.52 -15.47 8.08
N SER A 293 -6.11 -15.06 9.29
CA SER A 293 -6.34 -13.73 9.86
C SER A 293 -5.89 -12.56 8.97
N ALA A 294 -4.99 -12.79 8.01
CA ALA A 294 -4.60 -11.80 7.01
C ALA A 294 -5.70 -11.44 6.01
N PHE A 295 -6.78 -12.25 5.93
CA PHE A 295 -7.92 -12.04 5.03
C PHE A 295 -9.25 -11.89 5.76
N HIS A 296 -9.23 -11.73 7.08
CA HIS A 296 -10.47 -11.53 7.82
C HIS A 296 -11.08 -10.16 7.48
N PRO A 297 -12.42 -10.06 7.44
CA PRO A 297 -13.10 -8.77 7.50
C PRO A 297 -12.62 -7.95 8.70
N PHE A 298 -12.51 -6.63 8.53
CA PHE A 298 -12.01 -5.71 9.56
C PHE A 298 -13.04 -4.65 10.00
N ASP A 299 -14.20 -4.62 9.34
CA ASP A 299 -15.35 -3.81 9.68
C ASP A 299 -16.65 -4.43 9.14
N TRP A 300 -17.81 -3.83 9.46
CA TRP A 300 -19.09 -4.29 8.90
C TRP A 300 -19.15 -4.16 7.37
N GLY A 301 -18.48 -3.16 6.80
CA GLY A 301 -18.49 -2.93 5.35
C GLY A 301 -17.79 -4.04 4.56
N SER A 302 -16.69 -4.58 5.09
CA SER A 302 -15.96 -5.72 4.52
C SER A 302 -16.65 -7.05 4.82
N MET A 303 -17.27 -7.20 6.00
CA MET A 303 -18.02 -8.41 6.38
C MET A 303 -19.28 -8.58 5.52
N THR A 304 -20.07 -7.52 5.37
CA THR A 304 -21.29 -7.55 4.55
C THR A 304 -21.00 -7.75 3.07
N ALA A 305 -19.92 -7.15 2.56
CA ALA A 305 -19.46 -7.40 1.19
C ALA A 305 -19.03 -8.87 0.97
N MET A 306 -18.36 -9.48 1.96
CA MET A 306 -17.99 -10.89 1.93
C MET A 306 -19.20 -11.80 1.80
N VAL A 307 -20.22 -11.63 2.66
CA VAL A 307 -21.39 -12.50 2.66
C VAL A 307 -22.30 -12.27 1.46
N ALA A 308 -22.42 -11.02 0.97
CA ALA A 308 -23.16 -10.72 -0.25
C ALA A 308 -22.49 -11.33 -1.49
N LEU A 309 -21.15 -11.31 -1.57
CA LEU A 309 -20.43 -12.04 -2.61
C LEU A 309 -20.63 -13.55 -2.48
N LEU A 310 -20.53 -14.11 -1.28
CA LEU A 310 -20.75 -15.54 -1.06
C LEU A 310 -22.15 -15.94 -1.51
N GLU A 311 -23.19 -15.21 -1.10
CA GLU A 311 -24.57 -15.42 -1.53
C GLU A 311 -24.71 -15.44 -3.05
N MET A 312 -24.13 -14.45 -3.75
CA MET A 312 -24.11 -14.38 -5.21
C MET A 312 -23.43 -15.59 -5.87
N ARG A 313 -22.53 -16.28 -5.16
CA ARG A 313 -21.71 -17.39 -5.69
C ARG A 313 -22.23 -18.76 -5.28
N LEU A 314 -23.09 -18.87 -4.26
CA LEU A 314 -23.63 -20.16 -3.81
C LEU A 314 -24.43 -20.89 -4.88
N ASP A 315 -25.09 -20.17 -5.79
CA ASP A 315 -25.81 -20.78 -6.92
C ASP A 315 -24.89 -21.49 -7.93
N ARG A 316 -23.57 -21.22 -7.89
CA ARG A 316 -22.58 -21.94 -8.72
C ARG A 316 -22.30 -23.35 -8.19
N LEU A 317 -22.75 -23.70 -6.99
CA LEU A 317 -22.66 -25.05 -6.46
C LEU A 317 -23.59 -25.98 -7.24
N ALA A 318 -23.02 -26.98 -7.91
CA ALA A 318 -23.81 -28.05 -8.51
C ALA A 318 -24.47 -28.89 -7.41
N THR A 319 -25.77 -28.68 -7.20
CA THR A 319 -26.58 -29.27 -6.13
C THR A 319 -27.54 -30.36 -6.62
N ASP A 320 -27.87 -30.35 -7.91
CA ASP A 320 -28.71 -31.35 -8.57
C ASP A 320 -27.87 -32.33 -9.40
N PRO A 321 -27.91 -33.63 -9.08
CA PRO A 321 -27.17 -34.64 -9.84
C PRO A 321 -27.91 -34.94 -11.15
N THR A 322 -27.38 -34.47 -12.28
CA THR A 322 -27.83 -34.92 -13.61
C THR A 322 -26.73 -35.78 -14.23
N PRO A 323 -26.86 -37.12 -14.22
CA PRO A 323 -25.83 -38.00 -14.76
C PRO A 323 -25.76 -37.88 -16.29
N PRO A 324 -24.56 -37.85 -16.88
CA PRO A 324 -24.43 -37.86 -18.33
C PRO A 324 -24.96 -39.18 -18.92
N PRO A 325 -25.49 -39.17 -20.16
CA PRO A 325 -25.94 -40.39 -20.82
C PRO A 325 -24.84 -41.46 -20.86
N GLY A 326 -25.15 -42.67 -20.38
CA GLY A 326 -24.19 -43.78 -20.35
C GLY A 326 -23.20 -43.76 -19.17
N ALA A 327 -23.39 -42.90 -18.15
CA ALA A 327 -22.60 -42.92 -16.94
C ALA A 327 -22.62 -44.30 -16.24
N SER A 328 -21.47 -44.76 -15.74
CA SER A 328 -21.39 -45.98 -14.93
C SER A 328 -22.10 -45.78 -13.59
N ALA A 329 -22.49 -46.89 -12.93
CA ALA A 329 -23.09 -46.83 -11.60
C ALA A 329 -22.18 -46.14 -10.57
N GLU A 330 -20.87 -46.37 -10.65
CA GLU A 330 -19.87 -45.72 -9.79
C GLU A 330 -19.83 -44.20 -10.01
N ALA A 331 -19.84 -43.75 -11.27
CA ALA A 331 -19.86 -42.32 -11.60
C ALA A 331 -21.15 -41.62 -11.16
N ILE A 332 -22.29 -42.33 -11.18
CA ILE A 332 -23.57 -41.82 -10.66
C ILE A 332 -23.49 -41.64 -9.14
N VAL A 333 -22.95 -42.62 -8.41
CA VAL A 333 -22.79 -42.54 -6.95
C VAL A 333 -21.86 -41.40 -6.56
N GLU A 334 -20.74 -41.22 -7.27
CA GLU A 334 -19.80 -40.12 -7.02
C GLU A 334 -20.46 -38.75 -7.27
N LEU A 335 -21.23 -38.62 -8.36
CA LEU A 335 -21.99 -37.43 -8.69
C LEU A 335 -23.02 -37.08 -7.60
N GLU A 336 -23.77 -38.08 -7.12
CA GLU A 336 -24.76 -37.91 -6.04
C GLU A 336 -24.11 -37.51 -4.72
N GLN A 337 -22.96 -38.11 -4.38
CA GLN A 337 -22.21 -37.78 -3.17
C GLN A 337 -21.70 -36.33 -3.23
N ARG A 338 -21.14 -35.90 -4.36
CA ARG A 338 -20.70 -34.52 -4.58
C ARG A 338 -21.86 -33.53 -4.43
N ALA A 339 -23.00 -33.84 -5.07
CA ALA A 339 -24.21 -33.02 -4.98
C ALA A 339 -24.74 -32.94 -3.53
N ALA A 340 -24.67 -34.03 -2.76
CA ALA A 340 -25.04 -34.04 -1.35
C ALA A 340 -24.12 -33.14 -0.49
N ILE A 341 -22.80 -33.21 -0.69
CA ILE A 341 -21.83 -32.32 -0.02
C ILE A 341 -22.15 -30.85 -0.34
N ASN A 342 -22.39 -30.53 -1.62
CA ASN A 342 -22.67 -29.16 -2.05
C ASN A 342 -24.02 -28.63 -1.53
N ARG A 343 -25.04 -29.49 -1.39
CA ARG A 343 -26.32 -29.12 -0.76
C ARG A 343 -26.15 -28.80 0.72
N ASP A 344 -25.40 -29.62 1.47
CA ASP A 344 -25.08 -29.34 2.88
C ASP A 344 -24.29 -28.02 3.00
N ALA A 345 -23.30 -27.83 2.13
CA ALA A 345 -22.48 -26.63 2.11
C ALA A 345 -23.33 -25.36 1.90
N ARG A 346 -24.26 -25.39 0.95
CA ARG A 346 -25.18 -24.28 0.66
C ARG A 346 -26.03 -23.94 1.88
N VAL A 347 -26.72 -24.92 2.47
CA VAL A 347 -27.62 -24.69 3.63
C VAL A 347 -26.85 -24.07 4.79
N ARG A 348 -25.68 -24.63 5.12
CA ARG A 348 -24.86 -24.13 6.24
C ARG A 348 -24.28 -22.74 5.97
N ALA A 349 -23.95 -22.42 4.73
CA ALA A 349 -23.49 -21.09 4.35
C ALA A 349 -24.63 -20.05 4.45
N GLU A 350 -25.84 -20.40 3.99
CA GLU A 350 -27.05 -19.55 4.09
C GLU A 350 -27.39 -19.23 5.57
N GLU A 351 -27.22 -20.20 6.48
CA GLU A 351 -27.38 -19.96 7.93
C GLU A 351 -26.39 -18.91 8.46
N ILE A 352 -25.10 -19.01 8.08
CA ILE A 352 -24.08 -18.04 8.49
C ILE A 352 -24.37 -16.66 7.90
N ILE A 353 -24.77 -16.59 6.63
CA ILE A 353 -25.14 -15.33 5.95
C ILE A 353 -26.29 -14.65 6.70
N ALA A 354 -27.33 -15.40 7.08
CA ALA A 354 -28.45 -14.87 7.85
C ALA A 354 -28.03 -14.30 9.22
N ILE A 355 -27.13 -15.00 9.93
CA ILE A 355 -26.58 -14.53 11.22
C ILE A 355 -25.82 -13.21 11.02
N VAL A 356 -24.96 -13.12 9.99
CA VAL A 356 -24.19 -11.91 9.72
C VAL A 356 -25.09 -10.72 9.39
N HIS A 357 -26.14 -10.92 8.57
CA HIS A 357 -27.09 -9.85 8.26
C HIS A 357 -27.84 -9.36 9.49
N ASP A 358 -28.26 -10.27 10.38
CA ASP A 358 -28.92 -9.89 11.63
C ASP A 358 -27.97 -9.12 12.56
N SER A 359 -26.75 -9.61 12.79
CA SER A 359 -25.78 -8.92 13.64
C SER A 359 -25.38 -7.55 13.09
N ALA A 360 -25.18 -7.41 11.76
CA ALA A 360 -24.80 -6.14 11.14
C ALA A 360 -25.84 -5.02 11.36
N ALA A 361 -27.11 -5.38 11.54
CA ALA A 361 -28.19 -4.41 11.78
C ALA A 361 -28.29 -3.95 13.25
N HIS A 362 -27.73 -4.72 14.19
CA HIS A 362 -28.02 -4.55 15.62
C HIS A 362 -26.76 -4.38 16.50
N GLU A 363 -25.59 -4.78 16.02
CA GLU A 363 -24.38 -4.90 16.84
C GLU A 363 -23.22 -4.05 16.31
N SER A 364 -22.26 -3.76 17.19
CA SER A 364 -20.98 -3.15 16.79
C SER A 364 -20.04 -4.24 16.30
N PHE A 365 -19.24 -3.94 15.27
CA PHE A 365 -18.30 -4.90 14.72
C PHE A 365 -17.19 -5.26 15.72
N SER A 366 -16.83 -6.54 15.77
CA SER A 366 -15.65 -7.00 16.51
C SER A 366 -14.79 -7.97 15.70
N ALA A 367 -13.47 -7.90 15.88
CA ALA A 367 -12.53 -8.83 15.25
C ALA A 367 -12.73 -10.28 15.68
N SER A 368 -13.27 -10.52 16.89
CA SER A 368 -13.64 -11.86 17.34
C SER A 368 -14.80 -12.43 16.54
N ASP A 369 -15.78 -11.61 16.16
CA ASP A 369 -16.91 -12.07 15.34
C ASP A 369 -16.44 -12.41 13.94
N ALA A 370 -15.55 -11.61 13.36
CA ALA A 370 -14.90 -11.94 12.10
C ALA A 370 -14.16 -13.28 12.16
N THR A 371 -13.38 -13.50 13.22
CA THR A 371 -12.68 -14.78 13.44
C THR A 371 -13.66 -15.96 13.55
N ALA A 372 -14.78 -15.78 14.26
CA ALA A 372 -15.78 -16.82 14.44
C ALA A 372 -16.50 -17.17 13.13
N VAL A 373 -16.90 -16.15 12.35
CA VAL A 373 -17.51 -16.33 11.03
C VAL A 373 -16.54 -17.06 10.10
N MET A 374 -15.28 -16.64 10.04
CA MET A 374 -14.28 -17.28 9.18
C MET A 374 -14.00 -18.72 9.59
N ALA A 375 -13.95 -19.02 10.89
CA ALA A 375 -13.81 -20.39 11.38
C ALA A 375 -15.04 -21.26 11.02
N ALA A 376 -16.25 -20.69 11.11
CA ALA A 376 -17.48 -21.39 10.75
C ALA A 376 -17.55 -21.68 9.24
N LEU A 377 -17.19 -20.72 8.39
CA LEU A 377 -17.11 -20.89 6.94
C LEU A 377 -16.03 -21.93 6.55
N HIS A 378 -14.86 -21.90 7.20
CA HIS A 378 -13.80 -22.88 6.98
C HIS A 378 -14.23 -24.31 7.32
N ALA A 379 -15.10 -24.49 8.31
CA ALA A 379 -15.62 -25.81 8.67
C ALA A 379 -16.60 -26.38 7.63
N ILE A 380 -17.12 -25.57 6.71
CA ILE A 380 -18.01 -26.00 5.64
C ILE A 380 -17.16 -26.42 4.44
N HIS A 381 -17.40 -27.63 3.95
CA HIS A 381 -16.67 -28.20 2.82
C HIS A 381 -17.59 -28.32 1.61
N TRP A 382 -17.04 -28.06 0.42
CA TRP A 382 -17.71 -28.24 -0.86
C TRP A 382 -16.86 -29.15 -1.76
N ALA A 383 -17.49 -29.75 -2.76
CA ALA A 383 -16.85 -30.71 -3.64
C ALA A 383 -16.96 -30.32 -5.12
N ARG A 384 -15.84 -30.47 -5.84
CA ARG A 384 -15.70 -30.16 -7.27
C ARG A 384 -14.96 -31.26 -7.97
N SER A 385 -15.41 -31.62 -9.17
CA SER A 385 -14.62 -32.48 -10.04
C SER A 385 -13.70 -31.63 -10.92
N ILE A 386 -12.44 -32.02 -10.96
CA ILE A 386 -11.40 -31.42 -11.77
C ILE A 386 -11.08 -32.41 -12.90
N HIS A 387 -11.02 -31.88 -14.11
CA HIS A 387 -10.57 -32.58 -15.28
C HIS A 387 -9.16 -32.10 -15.61
N ARG A 388 -8.21 -33.01 -15.72
CA ARG A 388 -6.84 -32.70 -16.17
C ARG A 388 -6.48 -33.59 -17.33
N THR A 389 -5.98 -32.98 -18.39
CA THR A 389 -5.40 -33.69 -19.53
C THR A 389 -3.90 -33.60 -19.43
N ASP A 390 -3.23 -34.75 -19.43
CA ASP A 390 -1.78 -34.83 -19.51
C ASP A 390 -1.31 -34.24 -20.86
N PRO A 391 -0.46 -33.20 -20.87
CA PRO A 391 -0.06 -32.53 -22.09
C PRO A 391 0.87 -33.38 -22.98
N GLU A 392 1.58 -34.36 -22.43
CA GLU A 392 2.51 -35.23 -23.17
C GLU A 392 1.82 -36.48 -23.71
N THR A 393 0.93 -37.08 -22.91
CA THR A 393 0.28 -38.35 -23.27
C THR A 393 -1.14 -38.19 -23.79
N GLY A 394 -1.77 -37.03 -23.58
CA GLY A 394 -3.18 -36.79 -23.87
C GLY A 394 -4.14 -37.55 -22.95
N ALA A 395 -3.64 -38.22 -21.90
CA ALA A 395 -4.45 -38.98 -20.98
C ALA A 395 -5.31 -38.05 -20.11
N GLU A 396 -6.61 -38.34 -20.02
CA GLU A 396 -7.53 -37.60 -19.16
C GLU A 396 -7.59 -38.23 -17.76
N THR A 397 -7.52 -37.39 -16.74
CA THR A 397 -7.70 -37.75 -15.34
C THR A 397 -8.85 -36.95 -14.76
N HIS A 398 -9.70 -37.64 -14.01
CA HIS A 398 -10.85 -37.09 -13.32
C HIS A 398 -10.63 -37.27 -11.84
N GLU A 399 -10.62 -36.16 -11.10
CA GLU A 399 -10.44 -36.18 -9.65
C GLU A 399 -11.55 -35.35 -9.00
N THR A 400 -12.27 -35.94 -8.06
CA THR A 400 -13.15 -35.17 -7.18
C THR A 400 -12.38 -34.73 -5.96
N ILE A 401 -12.30 -33.42 -5.76
CA ILE A 401 -11.69 -32.82 -4.60
C ILE A 401 -12.77 -32.27 -3.67
N THR A 402 -12.46 -32.26 -2.38
CA THR A 402 -13.28 -31.60 -1.34
C THR A 402 -12.43 -30.57 -0.63
N LEU A 403 -12.91 -29.33 -0.54
CA LEU A 403 -12.18 -28.19 0.03
C LEU A 403 -13.06 -27.45 1.02
N PRO A 404 -12.49 -26.81 2.06
CA PRO A 404 -13.16 -25.74 2.79
C PRO A 404 -13.71 -24.67 1.84
N LEU A 405 -14.86 -24.06 2.19
CA LEU A 405 -15.41 -22.92 1.42
C LEU A 405 -14.45 -21.74 1.36
N THR A 406 -13.52 -21.62 2.30
CA THR A 406 -12.54 -20.53 2.39
C THR A 406 -11.24 -20.80 1.63
N THR A 407 -11.05 -21.98 1.05
CA THR A 407 -9.81 -22.31 0.33
C THR A 407 -9.89 -21.90 -1.14
N HIS A 408 -8.90 -21.13 -1.58
CA HIS A 408 -8.66 -20.84 -2.99
C HIS A 408 -7.72 -21.87 -3.62
N ARG A 409 -8.10 -22.32 -4.81
CA ARG A 409 -7.27 -23.03 -5.79
C ARG A 409 -7.63 -22.56 -7.19
N ALA A 410 -6.65 -22.31 -8.05
CA ALA A 410 -6.87 -21.83 -9.41
C ALA A 410 -7.78 -22.77 -10.25
N ASP A 411 -7.65 -24.09 -10.06
CA ASP A 411 -8.48 -25.11 -10.73
C ASP A 411 -9.85 -25.35 -10.06
N ALA A 412 -10.07 -24.75 -8.89
CA ALA A 412 -11.25 -24.94 -8.07
C ALA A 412 -11.62 -23.68 -7.27
N ASN A 413 -11.76 -22.54 -7.96
CA ASN A 413 -12.20 -21.29 -7.35
C ASN A 413 -13.74 -21.18 -7.40
N LEU A 414 -14.37 -20.97 -6.23
CA LEU A 414 -15.81 -20.72 -6.12
C LEU A 414 -16.09 -19.21 -5.95
N TRP A 415 -15.47 -18.60 -4.94
CA TRP A 415 -15.70 -17.20 -4.56
C TRP A 415 -14.50 -16.54 -3.86
N VAL A 416 -13.53 -17.33 -3.39
CA VAL A 416 -12.45 -16.87 -2.49
C VAL A 416 -11.56 -15.80 -3.14
N HIS A 417 -11.22 -15.95 -4.42
CA HIS A 417 -10.42 -14.93 -5.12
C HIS A 417 -11.20 -13.64 -5.37
N ASP A 418 -12.47 -13.74 -5.71
CA ASP A 418 -13.34 -12.56 -5.88
C ASP A 418 -13.39 -11.79 -4.54
N TYR A 419 -13.50 -12.50 -3.42
CA TYR A 419 -13.47 -11.88 -2.09
C TYR A 419 -12.12 -11.24 -1.80
N GLN A 420 -11.01 -11.93 -2.08
CA GLN A 420 -9.67 -11.37 -1.89
C GLN A 420 -9.48 -10.08 -2.70
N THR A 421 -10.05 -10.02 -3.91
CA THR A 421 -10.03 -8.82 -4.77
C THR A 421 -10.81 -7.68 -4.12
N ILE A 422 -12.04 -7.93 -3.66
CA ILE A 422 -12.86 -6.94 -2.92
C ILE A 422 -12.14 -6.47 -1.65
N LEU A 423 -11.56 -7.40 -0.89
CA LEU A 423 -10.90 -7.12 0.36
C LEU A 423 -9.63 -6.30 0.15
N PHE A 424 -8.84 -6.59 -0.88
CA PHE A 424 -7.66 -5.79 -1.24
C PHE A 424 -8.04 -4.32 -1.48
N ASP A 425 -9.11 -4.07 -2.25
CA ASP A 425 -9.59 -2.73 -2.54
C ASP A 425 -10.08 -2.00 -1.28
N ARG A 426 -10.89 -2.66 -0.45
CA ARG A 426 -11.33 -2.08 0.82
C ARG A 426 -10.17 -1.82 1.79
N ALA A 427 -9.22 -2.75 1.88
CA ALA A 427 -8.10 -2.70 2.81
C ALA A 427 -7.17 -1.52 2.51
N LYS A 428 -6.82 -1.27 1.25
CA LYS A 428 -5.96 -0.11 0.91
C LYS A 428 -6.64 1.22 1.24
N HIS A 429 -7.96 1.33 1.02
CA HIS A 429 -8.73 2.52 1.36
C HIS A 429 -8.78 2.77 2.87
N ALA A 430 -9.10 1.72 3.64
CA ALA A 430 -9.14 1.80 5.10
C ALA A 430 -7.76 2.14 5.69
N TRP A 431 -6.71 1.50 5.16
CA TRP A 431 -5.34 1.72 5.61
C TRP A 431 -4.82 3.12 5.30
N CYS A 432 -5.11 3.68 4.12
CA CYS A 432 -4.72 5.06 3.79
C CYS A 432 -5.42 6.07 4.71
N ALA A 433 -6.68 5.81 5.10
CA ALA A 433 -7.40 6.67 6.02
C ALA A 433 -6.91 6.52 7.48
N ASN A 434 -6.63 5.29 7.91
CA ASN A 434 -6.11 4.96 9.23
C ASN A 434 -5.41 3.60 9.20
N PRO A 435 -4.07 3.51 9.30
CA PRO A 435 -3.34 2.24 9.28
C PRO A 435 -3.74 1.27 10.40
N ASP A 436 -4.19 1.80 11.54
CA ASP A 436 -4.63 0.99 12.69
C ASP A 436 -6.01 0.36 12.48
N SER A 437 -6.71 0.67 11.38
CA SER A 437 -7.94 -0.03 10.98
C SER A 437 -7.69 -1.48 10.57
N LEU A 438 -6.45 -1.81 10.17
CA LEU A 438 -6.07 -3.16 9.76
C LEU A 438 -5.34 -3.90 10.88
N SER A 439 -5.64 -5.19 10.98
CA SER A 439 -4.94 -6.08 11.92
C SER A 439 -3.45 -6.23 11.55
N ALA A 440 -2.61 -6.58 12.52
CA ALA A 440 -1.19 -6.82 12.26
C ALA A 440 -0.94 -7.93 11.20
N PRO A 441 -1.69 -9.06 11.19
CA PRO A 441 -1.61 -10.04 10.11
C PRO A 441 -1.94 -9.48 8.73
N MET A 442 -3.00 -8.68 8.61
CA MET A 442 -3.37 -8.03 7.34
C MET A 442 -2.25 -7.11 6.84
N ARG A 443 -1.71 -6.26 7.72
CA ARG A 443 -0.61 -5.35 7.35
C ARG A 443 0.64 -6.11 6.92
N ALA A 444 1.00 -7.18 7.64
CA ALA A 444 2.12 -8.03 7.29
C ALA A 444 1.97 -8.69 5.91
N PHE A 445 0.73 -8.93 5.44
CA PHE A 445 0.44 -9.45 4.11
C PHE A 445 0.38 -8.36 3.04
N TYR A 446 -0.39 -7.30 3.27
CA TYR A 446 -0.70 -6.29 2.25
C TYR A 446 0.40 -5.22 2.08
N GLU A 447 1.10 -4.80 3.13
CA GLU A 447 2.12 -3.76 2.99
C GLU A 447 3.29 -4.16 2.06
N PRO A 448 3.82 -5.41 2.09
CA PRO A 448 4.78 -5.86 1.09
C PRO A 448 4.22 -5.83 -0.34
N LEU A 449 2.98 -6.31 -0.53
CA LEU A 449 2.33 -6.32 -1.84
C LEU A 449 2.13 -4.90 -2.38
N TRP A 450 1.68 -3.97 -1.53
CA TRP A 450 1.52 -2.57 -1.90
C TRP A 450 2.85 -1.88 -2.19
N ARG A 451 3.95 -2.22 -1.49
CA ARG A 451 5.29 -1.73 -1.83
C ARG A 451 5.75 -2.19 -3.21
N ASP A 452 5.51 -3.46 -3.55
CA ASP A 452 5.86 -3.99 -4.86
C ASP A 452 5.02 -3.34 -5.98
N LEU A 453 3.73 -3.13 -5.76
CA LEU A 453 2.86 -2.39 -6.69
C LEU A 453 3.29 -0.92 -6.80
N ALA A 454 3.57 -0.25 -5.69
CA ALA A 454 4.05 1.13 -5.65
C ALA A 454 5.35 1.31 -6.45
N ALA A 455 6.24 0.31 -6.45
CA ALA A 455 7.46 0.33 -7.22
C ALA A 455 7.22 0.22 -8.74
N ARG A 456 6.18 -0.50 -9.18
CA ARG A 456 5.84 -0.71 -10.60
C ARG A 456 4.93 0.38 -11.19
N GLU A 457 4.03 0.91 -10.36
CA GLU A 457 2.97 1.86 -10.74
C GLU A 457 3.34 3.32 -10.36
N MET A 458 4.63 3.60 -10.27
CA MET A 458 5.18 4.82 -9.69
C MET A 458 4.98 6.05 -10.58
N ALA A 459 4.47 7.13 -9.99
CA ALA A 459 4.34 8.41 -10.68
C ALA A 459 5.68 9.16 -10.75
N ALA A 460 5.84 10.04 -11.74
CA ALA A 460 7.10 10.74 -11.97
C ALA A 460 6.92 12.17 -12.49
N ILE A 461 7.98 12.97 -12.33
CA ILE A 461 8.04 14.38 -12.73
C ILE A 461 9.40 14.66 -13.40
N GLY A 462 9.40 15.45 -14.47
CA GLY A 462 10.62 16.01 -15.08
C GLY A 462 11.48 15.03 -15.89
N HIS A 463 11.06 13.77 -16.03
CA HIS A 463 11.65 12.80 -16.94
C HIS A 463 11.10 12.89 -18.37
N GLU A 464 11.75 12.19 -19.30
CA GLU A 464 11.12 11.77 -20.56
C GLU A 464 9.99 10.77 -20.26
N PRO A 465 8.82 10.84 -20.93
CA PRO A 465 7.71 9.96 -20.64
C PRO A 465 8.08 8.47 -20.67
N PHE A 466 7.53 7.68 -19.76
CA PHE A 466 7.86 6.24 -19.67
C PHE A 466 7.43 5.45 -20.90
N ARG A 467 6.41 5.95 -21.61
CA ARG A 467 5.84 5.36 -22.81
C ARG A 467 5.72 6.42 -23.89
N TYR A 468 5.50 5.99 -25.13
CA TYR A 468 5.48 6.91 -26.27
C TYR A 468 4.30 7.90 -26.17
N VAL A 469 4.58 9.18 -26.42
CA VAL A 469 3.60 10.27 -26.44
C VAL A 469 3.78 11.05 -27.74
N HIS A 470 2.72 11.15 -28.55
CA HIS A 470 2.81 11.66 -29.93
C HIS A 470 3.36 13.08 -30.05
N ASP A 471 2.88 14.00 -29.21
CA ASP A 471 3.22 15.42 -29.32
C ASP A 471 4.30 15.90 -28.33
N TYR A 472 5.06 14.97 -27.72
CA TYR A 472 6.11 15.31 -26.76
C TYR A 472 7.41 15.71 -27.46
N ASP A 473 7.94 16.88 -27.10
CA ASP A 473 9.24 17.36 -27.55
C ASP A 473 10.13 17.68 -26.33
N HIS A 474 11.19 16.90 -26.13
CA HIS A 474 12.08 17.05 -24.97
C HIS A 474 12.75 18.43 -24.87
N ASP A 475 12.95 19.14 -25.97
CA ASP A 475 13.60 20.45 -25.99
C ASP A 475 12.63 21.54 -25.54
N ARG A 476 11.38 21.44 -25.97
CA ARG A 476 10.33 22.43 -25.69
C ARG A 476 9.54 22.13 -24.42
N ASP A 477 9.40 20.87 -24.06
CA ASP A 477 8.36 20.42 -23.13
C ASP A 477 8.96 19.89 -21.82
N ALA A 478 8.26 20.15 -20.72
CA ALA A 478 8.54 19.56 -19.42
C ALA A 478 7.37 18.66 -19.00
N VAL A 479 7.67 17.45 -18.51
CA VAL A 479 6.68 16.59 -17.87
C VAL A 479 6.41 17.11 -16.47
N LEU A 480 5.23 17.65 -16.24
CA LEU A 480 4.79 18.13 -14.93
C LEU A 480 4.37 16.99 -14.01
N LEU A 481 3.70 16.00 -14.57
CA LEU A 481 3.24 14.81 -13.85
C LEU A 481 2.94 13.70 -14.84
N GLU A 482 3.48 12.52 -14.60
CA GLU A 482 3.06 11.29 -15.26
C GLU A 482 2.47 10.33 -14.23
N LEU A 483 1.26 9.85 -14.50
CA LEU A 483 0.53 8.90 -13.67
C LEU A 483 0.32 7.61 -14.45
N PRO A 484 1.04 6.53 -14.13
CA PRO A 484 0.71 5.22 -14.67
C PRO A 484 -0.68 4.75 -14.24
N THR A 485 -1.30 3.90 -15.05
CA THR A 485 -2.40 3.03 -14.59
C THR A 485 -1.96 2.28 -13.33
N SER A 486 -2.83 2.22 -12.33
CA SER A 486 -2.47 1.71 -11.02
C SER A 486 -3.64 1.03 -10.31
N GLY A 487 -3.46 -0.23 -9.97
CA GLY A 487 -4.37 -0.96 -9.09
C GLY A 487 -4.25 -0.56 -7.62
N LEU A 488 -3.06 -0.13 -7.20
CA LEU A 488 -2.85 0.41 -5.87
C LEU A 488 -3.59 1.75 -5.67
N MET A 489 -3.63 2.60 -6.70
CA MET A 489 -4.17 3.96 -6.63
C MET A 489 -5.56 4.12 -7.26
N SER A 490 -6.22 3.02 -7.65
CA SER A 490 -7.59 3.02 -8.20
C SER A 490 -7.77 3.92 -9.44
N ARG A 491 -6.83 3.86 -10.39
CA ARG A 491 -6.88 4.64 -11.63
C ARG A 491 -6.46 3.82 -12.84
N MET A 492 -7.06 4.13 -13.99
CA MET A 492 -6.70 3.54 -15.28
C MET A 492 -6.81 4.60 -16.38
N PHE A 493 -5.89 4.56 -17.32
CA PHE A 493 -5.87 5.43 -18.49
C PHE A 493 -5.77 4.56 -19.74
N GLY A 494 -6.61 4.81 -20.75
CA GLY A 494 -6.62 3.99 -21.97
C GLY A 494 -6.79 2.49 -21.69
N ASP A 495 -5.95 1.67 -22.33
CA ASP A 495 -5.89 0.21 -22.16
C ASP A 495 -4.70 -0.20 -21.27
N GLY A 496 -4.57 0.45 -20.11
CA GLY A 496 -3.44 0.24 -19.20
C GLY A 496 -2.23 1.12 -19.50
N ASP A 497 -2.47 2.33 -20.00
CA ASP A 497 -1.49 3.35 -20.35
C ASP A 497 -1.27 4.37 -19.22
N ASN A 498 -0.44 5.37 -19.50
CA ASN A 498 -0.09 6.43 -18.57
C ASN A 498 -0.78 7.75 -18.97
N LEU A 499 -1.27 8.50 -17.98
CA LEU A 499 -1.65 9.89 -18.16
C LEU A 499 -0.40 10.75 -18.06
N VAL A 500 -0.10 11.52 -19.10
CA VAL A 500 1.08 12.38 -19.17
C VAL A 500 0.65 13.84 -19.27
N VAL A 501 1.03 14.64 -18.27
CA VAL A 501 0.79 16.08 -18.21
C VAL A 501 2.08 16.81 -18.55
N THR A 502 2.05 17.55 -19.64
CA THR A 502 3.19 18.32 -20.14
C THR A 502 2.86 19.80 -20.24
N ILE A 503 3.88 20.63 -20.16
CA ILE A 503 3.81 22.08 -20.33
C ILE A 503 5.00 22.56 -21.17
N ASP A 504 4.82 23.66 -21.90
CA ASP A 504 5.93 24.35 -22.54
C ASP A 504 6.88 24.92 -21.46
N LYS A 505 8.19 24.77 -21.66
CA LYS A 505 9.20 25.27 -20.72
C LYS A 505 9.13 26.80 -20.55
N ALA A 506 8.74 27.54 -21.57
CA ALA A 506 8.56 29.00 -21.46
C ALA A 506 7.38 29.36 -20.55
N ASP A 507 6.27 28.63 -20.65
CA ASP A 507 5.10 28.82 -19.79
C ASP A 507 5.42 28.40 -18.34
N LEU A 508 6.17 27.31 -18.15
CA LEU A 508 6.66 26.87 -16.84
C LEU A 508 7.61 27.91 -16.20
N ALA A 509 8.47 28.56 -17.00
CA ALA A 509 9.42 29.56 -16.52
C ALA A 509 8.72 30.79 -15.91
N VAL A 510 7.56 31.17 -16.46
CA VAL A 510 6.76 32.30 -15.95
C VAL A 510 5.66 31.88 -14.98
N GLY A 511 5.49 30.57 -14.74
CA GLY A 511 4.46 30.02 -13.85
C GLY A 511 3.05 30.08 -14.42
N ASP A 512 2.88 30.07 -15.74
CA ASP A 512 1.58 30.05 -16.41
C ASP A 512 1.09 28.61 -16.65
N PHE A 513 0.27 28.09 -15.74
CA PHE A 513 -0.31 26.74 -15.83
C PHE A 513 -1.61 26.68 -16.65
N SER A 514 -1.96 27.73 -17.41
CA SER A 514 -3.20 27.75 -18.21
C SER A 514 -3.12 26.93 -19.50
N ARG A 515 -1.91 26.59 -19.95
CA ARG A 515 -1.63 25.92 -21.25
C ARG A 515 -1.00 24.55 -21.07
N LEU A 516 -1.75 23.65 -20.47
CA LEU A 516 -1.33 22.26 -20.27
C LEU A 516 -1.65 21.42 -21.52
N ARG A 517 -0.78 20.47 -21.83
CA ARG A 517 -1.07 19.38 -22.76
C ARG A 517 -1.16 18.07 -21.99
N VAL A 518 -2.32 17.44 -22.08
CA VAL A 518 -2.59 16.15 -21.42
C VAL A 518 -2.83 15.10 -22.48
N GLN A 519 -2.08 14.00 -22.39
CA GLN A 519 -2.13 12.89 -23.34
C GLN A 519 -2.17 11.57 -22.58
N VAL A 520 -2.71 10.55 -23.22
CA VAL A 520 -2.52 9.15 -22.80
C VAL A 520 -1.41 8.57 -23.66
N SER A 521 -0.46 7.90 -23.03
CA SER A 521 0.64 7.24 -23.75
C SER A 521 0.12 6.07 -24.60
N ASN A 522 0.96 5.58 -25.51
CA ASN A 522 0.72 4.37 -26.30
C ASN A 522 1.79 3.30 -26.07
#